data_AF-A0A7W0VD58-F1
#
_entry.id   AF-A0A7W0VD58-F1
#
_cell.length_a   1.000
_cell.length_b   1.000
_cell.length_c   1.000
_cell.angle_alpha   90.00
_cell.angle_beta   90.00
_cell.angle_gamma   90.00
#
_symmetry.space_group_name_H-M   'P 1'
#
loop_
_entity.id
_entity.type
_entity.pdbx_description
1 polymer ?
#
loop_
_entity_poly.entity_id
_entity_poly.type
_entity_poly.pdbx_seq_one_letter_code
_entity_poly.pdbx_strand_id
1 'polypeptide(L)'
;MQPILDGVDDLIDEALQVSNVGAAPHYKHKTSWNAVASRTALVDWHRLLERAAQRIQNNWDGEACRGKENWRFTRNPTIDPENTSPEKRIEKGIVVHCGDSWANQVPTCSGVNNGNERHRCIDLAFMEGARVELIELKDTAGNNPLFTAIEVLIYGLVYRFSRVNRRALGYSETNNPLMFAPDHIELKVLAPTEYYRKYDASGLAGLESGIKTGLGKLLLDGYGLTFGFEQFDLVHEIADGDDSHRWRDMIKGRRPVHL
;
A
#
# COMPACT_ATOMS: atom_id res chain seq x y z
N MET A 1 -12.09 15.80 -16.42
CA MET A 1 -12.78 14.96 -15.42
C MET A 1 -11.81 14.63 -14.32
N GLN A 2 -12.29 14.63 -13.07
CA GLN A 2 -11.44 14.61 -11.88
C GLN A 2 -11.07 13.15 -11.49
N PRO A 3 -9.78 12.81 -11.33
CA PRO A 3 -9.37 11.54 -10.74
C PRO A 3 -9.90 11.34 -9.32
N ILE A 4 -10.07 10.10 -8.88
CA ILE A 4 -10.63 9.81 -7.55
C ILE A 4 -9.69 10.29 -6.42
N LEU A 5 -8.38 10.35 -6.67
CA LEU A 5 -7.36 10.79 -5.71
C LEU A 5 -6.99 12.28 -5.84
N ASP A 6 -7.71 13.03 -6.68
CA ASP A 6 -7.38 14.44 -6.92
C ASP A 6 -7.37 15.27 -5.63
N GLY A 7 -6.28 16.02 -5.41
CA GLY A 7 -6.04 16.83 -4.22
C GLY A 7 -5.74 16.05 -2.93
N VAL A 8 -5.63 14.71 -2.96
CA VAL A 8 -5.21 13.93 -1.78
C VAL A 8 -3.74 14.20 -1.45
N ASP A 9 -2.88 14.24 -2.47
CA ASP A 9 -1.44 14.54 -2.31
C ASP A 9 -1.22 15.92 -1.66
N ASP A 10 -2.01 16.93 -2.05
CA ASP A 10 -1.93 18.28 -1.49
C ASP A 10 -2.27 18.31 0.00
N LEU A 11 -3.29 17.54 0.42
CA LEU A 11 -3.66 17.41 1.84
C LEU A 11 -2.53 16.77 2.66
N ILE A 12 -1.84 15.80 2.08
CA ILE A 12 -0.71 15.13 2.72
C ILE A 12 0.48 16.09 2.82
N ASP A 13 0.82 16.79 1.74
CA ASP A 13 1.91 17.78 1.73
C ASP A 13 1.66 18.92 2.73
N GLU A 14 0.42 19.41 2.83
CA GLU A 14 -0.01 20.42 3.81
C GLU A 14 0.17 19.89 5.25
N ALA A 15 -0.37 18.71 5.55
CA ALA A 15 -0.33 18.13 6.90
C ALA A 15 1.10 17.83 7.38
N LEU A 16 1.97 17.42 6.44
CA LEU A 16 3.38 17.19 6.70
C LEU A 16 4.20 18.50 6.66
N GLN A 17 3.63 19.62 6.21
CA GLN A 17 4.28 20.91 6.05
C GLN A 17 5.54 20.83 5.17
N VAL A 18 5.40 20.20 3.98
CA VAL A 18 6.51 19.98 3.04
C VAL A 18 6.25 20.55 1.65
N SER A 19 5.22 21.38 1.47
CA SER A 19 4.81 21.95 0.17
C SER A 19 5.88 22.79 -0.54
N ASN A 20 7.00 23.08 0.11
CA ASN A 20 8.14 23.79 -0.47
C ASN A 20 9.29 22.86 -0.93
N VAL A 21 9.14 21.54 -0.83
CA VAL A 21 10.21 20.57 -1.13
C VAL A 21 10.05 19.97 -2.52
N GLY A 22 10.94 20.33 -3.46
CA GLY A 22 10.95 19.75 -4.81
C GLY A 22 9.61 19.89 -5.55
N ALA A 23 9.35 19.02 -6.52
CA ALA A 23 8.07 18.99 -7.25
C ALA A 23 7.08 17.99 -6.62
N ALA A 24 5.79 18.31 -6.66
CA ALA A 24 4.72 17.49 -6.11
C ALA A 24 4.69 16.02 -6.64
N PRO A 25 4.14 15.05 -5.88
CA PRO A 25 3.86 15.18 -4.44
C PRO A 25 5.16 15.41 -3.67
N HIS A 26 5.18 16.37 -2.76
CA HIS A 26 6.41 16.85 -2.13
C HIS A 26 6.95 15.84 -1.10
N TYR A 27 6.07 15.12 -0.40
CA TYR A 27 6.44 14.06 0.56
C TYR A 27 7.24 12.90 -0.05
N LYS A 28 7.28 12.77 -1.39
CA LYS A 28 8.09 11.74 -2.08
C LYS A 28 9.60 11.95 -1.97
N HIS A 29 10.04 13.19 -1.76
CA HIS A 29 11.46 13.52 -1.76
C HIS A 29 12.13 13.10 -0.45
N LYS A 30 13.38 12.62 -0.53
CA LYS A 30 14.18 12.27 0.65
C LYS A 30 14.32 13.45 1.62
N THR A 31 14.38 14.68 1.11
CA THR A 31 14.42 15.90 1.92
C THR A 31 13.17 16.05 2.79
N SER A 32 12.00 15.63 2.31
CA SER A 32 10.75 15.65 3.07
C SER A 32 10.80 14.66 4.23
N TRP A 33 11.31 13.45 4.00
CA TRP A 33 11.59 12.50 5.10
C TRP A 33 12.48 13.15 6.17
N ASN A 34 13.62 13.73 5.78
CA ASN A 34 14.55 14.34 6.74
C ASN A 34 13.91 15.49 7.55
N ALA A 35 12.97 16.23 6.95
CA ALA A 35 12.28 17.34 7.61
C ALA A 35 11.14 16.89 8.55
N VAL A 36 10.61 15.68 8.37
CA VAL A 36 9.43 15.19 9.10
C VAL A 36 9.78 14.07 10.08
N ALA A 37 10.85 13.30 9.87
CA ALA A 37 11.19 12.10 10.63
C ALA A 37 11.11 12.29 12.15
N SER A 38 11.63 13.40 12.69
CA SER A 38 11.62 13.69 14.13
C SER A 38 10.26 14.12 14.70
N ARG A 39 9.27 14.37 13.85
CA ARG A 39 7.94 14.90 14.22
C ARG A 39 6.78 14.12 13.58
N THR A 40 7.04 12.97 12.94
CA THR A 40 6.01 12.11 12.35
C THR A 40 4.92 11.74 13.36
N ALA A 41 5.30 11.52 14.62
CA ALA A 41 4.36 11.23 15.71
C ALA A 41 3.46 12.43 16.10
N LEU A 42 3.84 13.66 15.74
CA LEU A 42 3.09 14.88 16.06
C LEU A 42 2.07 15.25 14.96
N VAL A 43 2.14 14.58 13.81
CA VAL A 43 1.14 14.76 12.75
C VAL A 43 -0.20 14.25 13.27
N ASP A 44 -1.26 15.04 13.09
CA ASP A 44 -2.63 14.61 13.37
C ASP A 44 -3.11 13.65 12.27
N TRP A 45 -2.62 12.42 12.33
CA TRP A 45 -2.90 11.38 11.34
C TRP A 45 -4.39 11.08 11.22
N HIS A 46 -5.14 11.14 12.32
CA HIS A 46 -6.59 10.93 12.28
C HIS A 46 -7.26 11.98 11.40
N ARG A 47 -7.01 13.27 11.68
CA ARG A 47 -7.58 14.37 10.90
C ARG A 47 -7.13 14.35 9.44
N LEU A 48 -5.86 14.01 9.17
CA LEU A 48 -5.35 13.86 7.80
C LEU A 48 -6.10 12.75 7.06
N LEU A 49 -6.21 11.56 7.66
CA LEU A 49 -6.87 10.40 7.05
C LEU A 49 -8.37 10.64 6.83
N GLU A 50 -9.06 11.31 7.76
CA GLU A 50 -10.46 11.72 7.58
C GLU A 50 -10.62 12.70 6.42
N ARG A 51 -9.79 13.75 6.35
CA ARG A 51 -9.83 14.72 5.24
C ARG A 51 -9.56 14.05 3.90
N ALA A 52 -8.58 13.16 3.84
CA ALA A 52 -8.24 12.41 2.63
C ALA A 52 -9.38 11.46 2.22
N ALA A 53 -9.97 10.74 3.17
CA ALA A 53 -11.12 9.86 2.90
C ALA A 53 -12.35 10.64 2.42
N GLN A 54 -12.62 11.81 3.03
CA GLN A 54 -13.69 12.69 2.58
C GLN A 54 -13.42 13.26 1.19
N ARG A 55 -12.16 13.60 0.89
CA ARG A 55 -11.77 14.06 -0.46
C ARG A 55 -12.03 12.97 -1.51
N ILE A 56 -11.60 11.73 -1.24
CA ILE A 56 -11.86 10.58 -2.11
C ILE A 56 -13.36 10.41 -2.37
N GLN A 57 -14.18 10.45 -1.32
CA GLN A 57 -15.64 10.34 -1.45
C GLN A 57 -16.23 11.49 -2.29
N ASN A 58 -15.76 12.73 -2.08
CA ASN A 58 -16.27 13.90 -2.81
C ASN A 58 -15.84 13.92 -4.28
N ASN A 59 -14.74 13.26 -4.62
CA ASN A 59 -14.25 13.19 -5.99
C ASN A 59 -15.06 12.19 -6.83
N TRP A 60 -15.77 11.24 -6.22
CA TRP A 60 -16.54 10.24 -6.95
C TRP A 60 -17.77 10.85 -7.63
N ASP A 61 -17.97 10.52 -8.90
CA ASP A 61 -19.10 11.00 -9.71
C ASP A 61 -20.44 10.31 -9.38
N GLY A 62 -20.43 9.31 -8.49
CA GLY A 62 -21.61 8.52 -8.10
C GLY A 62 -21.95 7.39 -9.08
N GLU A 63 -21.15 7.22 -10.14
CA GLU A 63 -21.38 6.22 -11.18
C GLU A 63 -20.75 4.86 -10.81
N ALA A 64 -21.25 3.82 -11.46
CA ALA A 64 -20.67 2.49 -11.36
C ALA A 64 -19.21 2.48 -11.88
N CYS A 65 -18.40 1.58 -11.33
CA CYS A 65 -17.03 1.42 -11.80
C CYS A 65 -17.02 0.89 -13.23
N ARG A 66 -16.26 1.56 -14.09
CA ARG A 66 -16.10 1.20 -15.51
C ARG A 66 -14.96 0.19 -15.71
N GLY A 67 -14.07 0.07 -14.71
CA GLY A 67 -13.02 -0.93 -14.66
C GLY A 67 -13.53 -2.27 -14.12
N LYS A 68 -12.98 -3.36 -14.62
CA LYS A 68 -13.40 -4.74 -14.23
C LYS A 68 -12.43 -5.42 -13.27
N GLU A 69 -11.22 -4.89 -13.15
CA GLU A 69 -10.10 -5.58 -12.50
C GLU A 69 -9.83 -5.11 -11.07
N ASN A 70 -10.50 -4.05 -10.60
CA ASN A 70 -10.23 -3.50 -9.27
C ASN A 70 -10.48 -4.57 -8.20
N TRP A 71 -9.59 -4.70 -7.23
CA TRP A 71 -9.75 -5.59 -6.08
C TRP A 71 -9.87 -7.08 -6.42
N ARG A 72 -9.47 -7.48 -7.63
CA ARG A 72 -9.32 -8.89 -8.01
C ARG A 72 -8.26 -9.55 -7.14
N PHE A 73 -8.42 -10.84 -6.88
CA PHE A 73 -7.41 -11.65 -6.20
C PHE A 73 -6.90 -12.70 -7.17
N THR A 74 -5.89 -12.33 -7.97
CA THR A 74 -5.36 -13.19 -9.03
C THR A 74 -3.85 -13.10 -9.08
N ARG A 75 -3.21 -14.26 -9.23
CA ARG A 75 -1.76 -14.39 -9.45
C ARG A 75 -1.42 -14.00 -10.88
N ASN A 76 -0.47 -13.09 -11.03
CA ASN A 76 0.10 -12.68 -12.31
C ASN A 76 1.59 -13.04 -12.30
N PRO A 77 1.96 -14.32 -12.49
CA PRO A 77 3.33 -14.81 -12.29
C PRO A 77 4.29 -14.42 -13.41
N THR A 78 3.78 -13.97 -14.56
CA THR A 78 4.59 -13.67 -15.74
C THR A 78 5.56 -12.52 -15.46
N ILE A 79 6.85 -12.80 -15.62
CA ILE A 79 7.93 -11.81 -15.65
C ILE A 79 8.25 -11.54 -17.13
N ASP A 80 8.22 -10.28 -17.53
CA ASP A 80 8.78 -9.88 -18.82
C ASP A 80 10.31 -10.14 -18.78
N PRO A 81 10.88 -10.93 -19.72
CA PRO A 81 12.30 -11.28 -19.71
C PRO A 81 13.25 -10.07 -19.65
N GLU A 82 12.84 -8.92 -20.17
CA GLU A 82 13.64 -7.69 -20.20
C GLU A 82 13.51 -6.87 -18.90
N ASN A 83 12.69 -7.32 -17.95
CA ASN A 83 12.40 -6.56 -16.74
C ASN A 83 13.49 -6.74 -15.68
N THR A 84 14.34 -5.72 -15.58
CA THR A 84 15.47 -5.67 -14.66
C THR A 84 15.12 -5.16 -13.26
N SER A 85 13.85 -4.82 -12.98
CA SER A 85 13.43 -4.28 -11.69
C SER A 85 13.55 -5.34 -10.58
N PRO A 86 14.42 -5.14 -9.56
CA PRO A 86 14.56 -6.09 -8.45
C PRO A 86 13.26 -6.25 -7.67
N GLU A 87 12.54 -5.15 -7.43
CA GLU A 87 11.23 -5.15 -6.76
C GLU A 87 10.23 -6.05 -7.47
N LYS A 88 10.11 -5.94 -8.81
CA LYS A 88 9.20 -6.81 -9.58
C LYS A 88 9.62 -8.27 -9.56
N ARG A 89 10.92 -8.57 -9.52
CA ARG A 89 11.39 -9.97 -9.37
C ARG A 89 10.98 -10.55 -8.02
N ILE A 90 11.04 -9.75 -6.94
CA ILE A 90 10.59 -10.16 -5.61
C ILE A 90 9.08 -10.38 -5.60
N GLU A 91 8.29 -9.42 -6.11
CA GLU A 91 6.83 -9.52 -6.24
C GLU A 91 6.41 -10.82 -6.95
N LYS A 92 7.04 -11.10 -8.09
CA LYS A 92 6.72 -12.26 -8.94
C LYS A 92 7.20 -13.56 -8.32
N GLY A 93 8.38 -13.58 -7.70
CA GLY A 93 8.89 -14.74 -6.97
C GLY A 93 7.96 -15.15 -5.83
N ILE A 94 7.43 -14.20 -5.07
CA ILE A 94 6.47 -14.48 -3.99
C ILE A 94 5.22 -15.16 -4.55
N VAL A 95 4.58 -14.59 -5.57
CA VAL A 95 3.36 -15.20 -6.13
C VAL A 95 3.63 -16.53 -6.83
N VAL A 96 4.84 -16.78 -7.37
CA VAL A 96 5.18 -18.08 -7.99
C VAL A 96 5.37 -19.16 -6.92
N HIS A 97 6.09 -18.85 -5.83
CA HIS A 97 6.62 -19.87 -4.92
C HIS A 97 5.90 -19.99 -3.57
N CYS A 98 5.14 -18.97 -3.14
CA CYS A 98 4.53 -18.92 -1.81
C CYS A 98 3.06 -19.38 -1.73
N GLY A 99 2.49 -19.87 -2.84
CA GLY A 99 1.17 -20.53 -2.86
C GLY A 99 0.01 -19.63 -3.29
N ASP A 100 -1.21 -20.18 -3.22
CA ASP A 100 -2.42 -19.56 -3.76
C ASP A 100 -3.03 -18.47 -2.90
N SER A 101 -2.57 -18.33 -1.66
CA SER A 101 -2.96 -17.25 -0.74
C SER A 101 -2.34 -15.89 -1.08
N TRP A 102 -1.66 -15.78 -2.23
CA TRP A 102 -0.99 -14.56 -2.69
C TRP A 102 -1.54 -14.10 -4.03
N ALA A 103 -1.76 -12.79 -4.16
CA ALA A 103 -2.01 -12.11 -5.43
C ALA A 103 -1.03 -10.93 -5.58
N ASN A 104 -0.82 -10.47 -6.80
CA ASN A 104 0.04 -9.32 -7.08
C ASN A 104 -0.56 -8.36 -8.09
N GLN A 105 -0.10 -7.11 -8.05
CA GLN A 105 -0.54 -6.05 -8.95
C GLN A 105 -2.07 -5.90 -8.95
N VAL A 106 -2.64 -5.79 -7.74
CA VAL A 106 -4.09 -5.68 -7.53
C VAL A 106 -4.51 -4.25 -7.84
N PRO A 107 -5.25 -3.99 -8.94
CA PRO A 107 -5.71 -2.65 -9.27
C PRO A 107 -6.71 -2.17 -8.22
N THR A 108 -6.72 -0.88 -7.89
CA THR A 108 -7.57 -0.38 -6.79
C THR A 108 -8.67 0.58 -7.23
N CYS A 109 -8.42 1.40 -8.25
CA CYS A 109 -9.32 2.49 -8.61
C CYS A 109 -9.46 2.78 -10.11
N SER A 110 -9.02 1.86 -10.98
CA SER A 110 -9.16 2.03 -12.42
C SER A 110 -10.65 2.12 -12.82
N GLY A 111 -11.03 3.16 -13.56
CA GLY A 111 -12.39 3.35 -14.05
C GLY A 111 -13.43 3.71 -12.97
N VAL A 112 -13.03 3.99 -11.72
CA VAL A 112 -13.94 4.55 -10.70
C VAL A 112 -14.46 5.92 -11.15
N ASN A 113 -13.58 6.77 -11.69
CA ASN A 113 -13.94 8.01 -12.36
C ASN A 113 -13.41 8.00 -13.80
N ASN A 114 -13.89 8.93 -14.61
CA ASN A 114 -13.38 9.19 -15.96
C ASN A 114 -12.09 10.04 -15.99
N GLY A 115 -11.46 10.28 -14.83
CA GLY A 115 -10.15 10.90 -14.75
C GLY A 115 -9.05 9.93 -15.17
N ASN A 116 -7.97 10.46 -15.76
CA ASN A 116 -6.78 9.65 -16.03
C ASN A 116 -6.00 9.44 -14.72
N GLU A 117 -6.43 8.48 -13.91
CA GLU A 117 -5.66 8.03 -12.75
C GLU A 117 -4.47 7.21 -13.25
N ARG A 118 -3.29 7.40 -12.64
CA ARG A 118 -2.16 6.52 -12.95
C ARG A 118 -2.53 5.09 -12.58
N HIS A 119 -1.92 4.10 -13.21
CA HIS A 119 -2.10 2.71 -12.78
C HIS A 119 -1.69 2.57 -11.31
N ARG A 120 -2.68 2.48 -10.43
CA ARG A 120 -2.55 2.31 -8.99
C ARG A 120 -2.85 0.84 -8.66
N CYS A 121 -1.80 0.12 -8.30
CA CYS A 121 -1.89 -1.29 -7.95
C CYS A 121 -1.19 -1.50 -6.62
N ILE A 122 -1.79 -2.32 -5.76
CA ILE A 122 -1.10 -2.87 -4.60
C ILE A 122 -0.13 -3.94 -5.13
N ASP A 123 1.13 -3.89 -4.71
CA ASP A 123 2.15 -4.82 -5.18
C ASP A 123 1.78 -6.26 -4.84
N LEU A 124 1.42 -6.52 -3.58
CA LEU A 124 1.06 -7.84 -3.08
C LEU A 124 -0.18 -7.79 -2.19
N ALA A 125 -1.05 -8.78 -2.35
CA ALA A 125 -2.13 -9.05 -1.42
C ALA A 125 -2.02 -10.49 -0.89
N PHE A 126 -2.12 -10.65 0.42
CA PHE A 126 -2.23 -11.95 1.06
C PHE A 126 -3.66 -12.14 1.57
N MET A 127 -4.24 -13.32 1.35
CA MET A 127 -5.57 -13.66 1.85
C MET A 127 -5.63 -15.14 2.24
N GLU A 128 -5.82 -15.41 3.54
CA GLU A 128 -6.00 -16.76 4.07
C GLU A 128 -6.98 -16.73 5.25
N GLY A 129 -8.13 -17.40 5.07
CA GLY A 129 -9.20 -17.39 6.08
C GLY A 129 -9.65 -15.97 6.41
N ALA A 130 -9.50 -15.57 7.67
CA ALA A 130 -9.89 -14.25 8.16
C ALA A 130 -8.83 -13.15 7.91
N ARG A 131 -7.62 -13.53 7.50
CA ARG A 131 -6.45 -12.64 7.42
C ARG A 131 -6.31 -12.07 6.03
N VAL A 132 -6.22 -10.74 5.93
CA VAL A 132 -5.95 -10.03 4.68
C VAL A 132 -4.84 -9.03 4.90
N GLU A 133 -3.87 -9.01 4.00
CA GLU A 133 -2.81 -8.01 4.00
C GLU A 133 -2.72 -7.34 2.64
N LEU A 134 -2.57 -6.02 2.64
CA LEU A 134 -2.26 -5.23 1.45
C LEU A 134 -0.86 -4.67 1.64
N ILE A 135 0.06 -5.08 0.78
CA ILE A 135 1.49 -4.88 0.98
C ILE A 135 2.03 -4.04 -0.18
N GLU A 136 2.64 -2.93 0.17
CA GLU A 136 3.55 -2.20 -0.71
C GLU A 136 4.96 -2.77 -0.52
N LEU A 137 5.57 -3.22 -1.60
CA LEU A 137 6.87 -3.88 -1.60
C LEU A 137 7.94 -2.88 -1.99
N LYS A 138 9.13 -2.96 -1.38
CA LYS A 138 10.29 -2.19 -1.82
C LYS A 138 11.50 -3.08 -1.99
N ASP A 139 12.38 -2.70 -2.91
CA ASP A 139 13.75 -3.18 -2.95
C ASP A 139 14.69 -2.30 -2.09
N THR A 140 16.00 -2.52 -2.19
CA THR A 140 16.98 -1.72 -1.43
C THR A 140 17.11 -0.27 -1.92
N ALA A 141 16.71 0.04 -3.16
CA ALA A 141 16.85 1.35 -3.80
C ALA A 141 15.53 2.14 -3.88
N GLY A 142 14.44 1.59 -3.33
CA GLY A 142 13.11 2.19 -3.34
C GLY A 142 13.03 3.59 -2.73
N ASN A 143 11.88 4.23 -2.94
CA ASN A 143 11.55 5.55 -2.38
C ASN A 143 11.65 5.57 -0.85
N ASN A 144 11.62 6.75 -0.24
CA ASN A 144 11.75 6.87 1.22
C ASN A 144 10.53 6.26 1.98
N PRO A 145 10.70 5.82 3.24
CA PRO A 145 9.66 5.14 4.02
C PRO A 145 8.36 5.93 4.21
N LEU A 146 8.44 7.27 4.29
CA LEU A 146 7.24 8.11 4.39
C LEU A 146 6.43 8.04 3.09
N PHE A 147 7.09 8.13 1.93
CA PHE A 147 6.40 7.97 0.65
C PHE A 147 5.71 6.61 0.56
N THR A 148 6.45 5.54 0.84
CA THR A 148 5.94 4.17 0.75
C THR A 148 4.78 3.91 1.73
N ALA A 149 4.88 4.42 2.96
CA ALA A 149 3.79 4.31 3.94
C ALA A 149 2.53 5.05 3.48
N ILE A 150 2.70 6.24 2.88
CA ILE A 150 1.58 7.00 2.33
C ILE A 150 0.94 6.27 1.15
N GLU A 151 1.71 5.61 0.28
CA GLU A 151 1.17 4.83 -0.83
C GLU A 151 0.22 3.73 -0.34
N VAL A 152 0.67 2.88 0.59
CA VAL A 152 -0.19 1.81 1.14
C VAL A 152 -1.37 2.37 1.95
N LEU A 153 -1.21 3.52 2.61
CA LEU A 153 -2.32 4.20 3.29
C LEU A 153 -3.37 4.70 2.31
N ILE A 154 -2.97 5.30 1.19
CA ILE A 154 -3.89 5.69 0.13
C ILE A 154 -4.65 4.47 -0.35
N TYR A 155 -4.00 3.32 -0.56
CA TYR A 155 -4.70 2.07 -0.89
C TYR A 155 -5.69 1.65 0.19
N GLY A 156 -5.36 1.79 1.47
CA GLY A 156 -6.29 1.56 2.58
C GLY A 156 -7.51 2.50 2.56
N LEU A 157 -7.33 3.77 2.19
CA LEU A 157 -8.43 4.72 2.06
C LEU A 157 -9.30 4.44 0.82
N VAL A 158 -8.71 4.05 -0.30
CA VAL A 158 -9.45 3.61 -1.49
C VAL A 158 -10.17 2.29 -1.22
N TYR A 159 -9.58 1.38 -0.43
CA TYR A 159 -10.24 0.17 0.05
C TYR A 159 -11.49 0.54 0.86
N ARG A 160 -11.37 1.50 1.79
CA ARG A 160 -12.51 2.00 2.58
C ARG A 160 -13.62 2.52 1.69
N PHE A 161 -13.29 3.45 0.79
CA PHE A 161 -14.25 3.99 -0.17
C PHE A 161 -14.91 2.88 -0.99
N SER A 162 -14.12 1.95 -1.51
CA SER A 162 -14.57 0.87 -2.37
C SER A 162 -15.48 -0.11 -1.62
N ARG A 163 -15.16 -0.46 -0.37
CA ARG A 163 -15.96 -1.36 0.46
C ARG A 163 -17.30 -0.75 0.84
N VAL A 164 -17.33 0.53 1.22
CA VAL A 164 -18.57 1.27 1.53
C VAL A 164 -19.47 1.36 0.29
N ASN A 165 -18.89 1.68 -0.87
CA ASN A 165 -19.64 1.90 -2.10
C ASN A 165 -19.73 0.65 -3.00
N ARG A 166 -19.32 -0.54 -2.53
CA ARG A 166 -19.11 -1.74 -3.37
C ARG A 166 -20.31 -2.10 -4.25
N ARG A 167 -21.54 -1.94 -3.73
CA ARG A 167 -22.77 -2.19 -4.48
C ARG A 167 -22.97 -1.18 -5.62
N ALA A 168 -22.80 0.11 -5.33
CA ALA A 168 -22.95 1.17 -6.32
C ALA A 168 -21.84 1.12 -7.38
N LEU A 169 -20.63 0.72 -6.98
CA LEU A 169 -19.51 0.50 -7.88
C LEU A 169 -19.67 -0.77 -8.75
N GLY A 170 -20.68 -1.61 -8.49
CA GLY A 170 -20.93 -2.84 -9.24
C GLY A 170 -19.98 -4.00 -8.88
N TYR A 171 -19.31 -3.94 -7.73
CA TYR A 171 -18.42 -4.99 -7.27
C TYR A 171 -19.19 -6.22 -6.79
N SER A 172 -18.60 -7.39 -7.04
CA SER A 172 -19.15 -8.71 -6.71
C SER A 172 -18.13 -9.56 -5.99
N GLU A 173 -18.58 -10.51 -5.18
CA GLU A 173 -17.70 -11.40 -4.41
C GLU A 173 -16.79 -12.23 -5.34
N THR A 174 -17.32 -12.67 -6.49
CA THR A 174 -16.56 -13.46 -7.47
C THR A 174 -15.43 -12.68 -8.13
N ASN A 175 -15.68 -11.44 -8.56
CA ASN A 175 -14.68 -10.66 -9.32
C ASN A 175 -13.81 -9.76 -8.43
N ASN A 176 -14.32 -9.38 -7.25
CA ASN A 176 -13.71 -8.41 -6.36
C ASN A 176 -13.64 -8.95 -4.91
N PRO A 177 -13.12 -10.17 -4.68
CA PRO A 177 -13.22 -10.85 -3.38
C PRO A 177 -12.67 -10.03 -2.21
N LEU A 178 -11.65 -9.18 -2.43
CA LEU A 178 -11.11 -8.31 -1.39
C LEU A 178 -12.14 -7.31 -0.82
N MET A 179 -13.16 -6.93 -1.60
CA MET A 179 -14.26 -6.05 -1.15
C MET A 179 -15.28 -6.75 -0.25
N PHE A 180 -15.21 -8.07 -0.18
CA PHE A 180 -16.06 -8.94 0.62
C PHE A 180 -15.25 -9.68 1.69
N ALA A 181 -13.97 -9.35 1.79
CA ALA A 181 -13.06 -9.96 2.74
C ALA A 181 -13.39 -9.55 4.20
N PRO A 182 -12.87 -10.29 5.19
CA PRO A 182 -13.17 -10.16 6.61
C PRO A 182 -12.97 -8.76 7.22
N ASP A 183 -13.31 -8.65 8.50
CA ASP A 183 -13.40 -7.39 9.24
C ASP A 183 -12.04 -6.78 9.61
N HIS A 184 -10.90 -7.32 9.15
CA HIS A 184 -9.59 -6.73 9.44
C HIS A 184 -8.64 -6.82 8.25
N ILE A 185 -8.07 -5.67 7.87
CA ILE A 185 -7.05 -5.57 6.83
C ILE A 185 -5.78 -4.98 7.44
N GLU A 186 -4.66 -5.66 7.22
CA GLU A 186 -3.35 -5.15 7.61
C GLU A 186 -2.68 -4.47 6.41
N LEU A 187 -2.40 -3.17 6.54
CA LEU A 187 -1.59 -2.43 5.59
C LEU A 187 -0.12 -2.62 5.95
N LYS A 188 0.70 -3.02 4.99
CA LYS A 188 2.12 -3.28 5.25
C LYS A 188 2.99 -2.56 4.24
N VAL A 189 4.14 -2.11 4.71
CA VAL A 189 5.29 -1.88 3.84
C VAL A 189 6.28 -2.99 4.13
N LEU A 190 6.63 -3.76 3.10
CA LEU A 190 7.56 -4.88 3.19
C LEU A 190 8.83 -4.56 2.40
N ALA A 191 9.99 -4.54 3.05
CA ALA A 191 11.25 -4.23 2.39
C ALA A 191 12.44 -5.01 2.97
N PRO A 192 13.58 -5.10 2.28
CA PRO A 192 14.79 -5.70 2.84
C PRO A 192 15.28 -4.96 4.09
N THR A 193 15.93 -5.64 5.03
CA THR A 193 16.54 -4.97 6.20
C THR A 193 17.48 -3.82 5.79
N GLU A 194 18.21 -3.96 4.68
CA GLU A 194 19.12 -2.95 4.12
C GLU A 194 18.41 -1.67 3.68
N TYR A 195 17.13 -1.75 3.31
CA TYR A 195 16.32 -0.58 2.97
C TYR A 195 16.13 0.30 4.21
N TYR A 196 15.71 -0.27 5.34
CA TYR A 196 15.44 0.47 6.57
C TYR A 196 16.69 1.01 7.27
N ARG A 197 17.85 0.33 7.15
CA ARG A 197 19.14 0.78 7.75
C ARG A 197 19.57 2.20 7.34
N LYS A 198 18.99 2.76 6.28
CA LYS A 198 19.31 4.10 5.76
C LYS A 198 18.54 5.21 6.47
N TYR A 199 17.60 4.86 7.34
CA TYR A 199 16.65 5.77 7.95
C TYR A 199 16.72 5.69 9.48
N ASP A 200 16.35 6.79 10.12
CA ASP A 200 16.34 6.89 11.58
C ASP A 200 15.21 6.01 12.17
N ALA A 201 15.58 5.12 13.10
CA ALA A 201 14.65 4.17 13.71
C ALA A 201 13.53 4.87 14.50
N SER A 202 13.85 5.96 15.21
CA SER A 202 12.85 6.71 15.98
C SER A 202 11.83 7.39 15.07
N GLY A 203 12.26 7.87 13.90
CA GLY A 203 11.37 8.43 12.89
C GLY A 203 10.45 7.39 12.26
N LEU A 204 10.96 6.17 12.00
CA LEU A 204 10.14 5.03 11.56
C LEU A 204 9.11 4.64 12.62
N ALA A 205 9.53 4.60 13.88
CA ALA A 205 8.66 4.27 15.02
C ALA A 205 7.54 5.30 15.20
N GLY A 206 7.90 6.59 15.13
CA GLY A 206 6.95 7.69 15.21
C GLY A 206 5.96 7.69 14.06
N LEU A 207 6.41 7.36 12.85
CA LEU A 207 5.54 7.24 11.68
C LEU A 207 4.55 6.10 11.83
N GLU A 208 5.03 4.89 12.16
CA GLU A 208 4.17 3.74 12.34
C GLU A 208 3.14 3.94 13.46
N SER A 209 3.59 4.44 14.62
CA SER A 209 2.72 4.68 15.78
C SER A 209 1.67 5.76 15.49
N GLY A 210 2.08 6.86 14.84
CA GLY A 210 1.19 7.93 14.43
C GLY A 210 0.09 7.42 13.48
N ILE A 211 0.49 6.67 12.45
CA ILE A 211 -0.44 6.06 11.49
C ILE A 211 -1.39 5.08 12.18
N LYS A 212 -0.88 4.15 12.99
CA LYS A 212 -1.69 3.18 13.75
C LYS A 212 -2.73 3.89 14.60
N THR A 213 -2.33 4.94 15.31
CA THR A 213 -3.22 5.76 16.12
C THR A 213 -4.28 6.47 15.27
N GLY A 214 -3.90 7.01 14.11
CA GLY A 214 -4.81 7.64 13.17
C GLY A 214 -5.85 6.68 12.60
N LEU A 215 -5.42 5.50 12.15
CA LEU A 215 -6.31 4.45 11.63
C LEU A 215 -7.25 3.91 12.71
N GLY A 216 -6.76 3.71 13.94
CA GLY A 216 -7.59 3.22 15.05
C GLY A 216 -8.71 4.18 15.48
N LYS A 217 -8.61 5.46 15.11
CA LYS A 217 -9.66 6.48 15.32
C LYS A 217 -10.58 6.66 14.12
N LEU A 218 -10.23 6.10 12.95
CA LEU A 218 -11.04 6.24 11.75
C LEU A 218 -12.32 5.41 11.90
N LEU A 219 -13.48 6.02 11.64
CA LEU A 219 -14.74 5.29 11.63
C LEU A 219 -14.82 4.38 10.40
N LEU A 220 -14.88 3.07 10.66
CA LEU A 220 -14.93 2.01 9.67
C LEU A 220 -16.17 1.15 9.95
N ASP A 221 -17.02 0.97 8.94
CA ASP A 221 -18.30 0.27 9.06
C ASP A 221 -18.08 -1.25 9.16
N GLY A 222 -17.87 -1.73 10.39
CA GLY A 222 -17.75 -3.15 10.69
C GLY A 222 -16.40 -3.79 10.32
N TYR A 223 -15.35 -3.01 10.06
CA TYR A 223 -14.00 -3.54 9.83
C TYR A 223 -12.91 -2.64 10.40
N GLY A 224 -11.67 -3.12 10.43
CA GLY A 224 -10.48 -2.42 10.93
C GLY A 224 -9.39 -2.32 9.87
N LEU A 225 -8.61 -1.23 9.93
CA LEU A 225 -7.34 -1.09 9.23
C LEU A 225 -6.23 -0.97 10.26
N THR A 226 -5.17 -1.74 10.09
CA THR A 226 -3.91 -1.55 10.82
C THR A 226 -2.79 -1.24 9.85
N PHE A 227 -1.65 -0.80 10.38
CA PHE A 227 -0.46 -0.49 9.60
C PHE A 227 0.78 -1.09 10.27
N GLY A 228 1.79 -1.47 9.50
CA GLY A 228 3.10 -1.81 10.04
C GLY A 228 4.20 -1.87 8.99
N PHE A 229 5.43 -1.54 9.39
CA PHE A 229 6.63 -1.83 8.64
C PHE A 229 7.12 -3.24 8.96
N GLU A 230 7.37 -4.03 7.92
CA GLU A 230 7.99 -5.34 8.03
C GLU A 230 9.24 -5.42 7.16
N GLN A 231 10.19 -6.20 7.62
CA GLN A 231 11.44 -6.44 6.94
C GLN A 231 11.71 -7.92 6.72
N PHE A 232 12.48 -8.22 5.68
CA PHE A 232 12.98 -9.55 5.38
C PHE A 232 14.47 -9.51 5.01
N ASP A 233 15.14 -10.66 5.09
CA ASP A 233 16.52 -10.81 4.62
C ASP A 233 16.50 -11.16 3.13
N LEU A 234 17.20 -10.38 2.30
CA LEU A 234 17.14 -10.51 0.84
C LEU A 234 17.72 -11.84 0.36
N VAL A 235 17.06 -12.48 -0.60
CA VAL A 235 17.61 -13.63 -1.32
C VAL A 235 18.55 -13.10 -2.41
N HIS A 236 19.86 -13.14 -2.18
CA HIS A 236 20.87 -12.53 -3.07
C HIS A 236 21.12 -13.29 -4.38
N GLU A 237 20.72 -14.56 -4.47
CA GLU A 237 20.90 -15.41 -5.66
C GLU A 237 19.66 -16.26 -5.85
N ILE A 238 18.82 -15.88 -6.83
CA ILE A 238 17.77 -16.75 -7.36
C ILE A 238 18.36 -17.33 -8.64
N ALA A 239 18.85 -18.56 -8.56
CA ALA A 239 19.30 -19.29 -9.73
C ALA A 239 18.07 -19.86 -10.46
N ASP A 240 18.21 -20.26 -11.73
CA ASP A 240 17.15 -20.85 -12.55
C ASP A 240 16.67 -22.26 -12.07
N GLY A 241 16.83 -22.58 -10.78
CA GLY A 241 16.42 -23.83 -10.12
C GLY A 241 15.19 -23.68 -9.21
N ASP A 242 14.79 -24.77 -8.54
CA ASP A 242 13.68 -24.79 -7.57
C ASP A 242 14.08 -24.12 -6.22
N ASP A 243 14.25 -22.80 -6.26
CA ASP A 243 14.49 -21.96 -5.08
C ASP A 243 13.21 -21.66 -4.29
N SER A 244 12.14 -22.45 -4.48
CA SER A 244 10.84 -22.24 -3.82
C SER A 244 10.95 -22.17 -2.30
N HIS A 245 11.88 -22.92 -1.71
CA HIS A 245 12.12 -22.91 -0.26
C HIS A 245 12.67 -21.55 0.22
N ARG A 246 13.59 -20.92 -0.52
CA ARG A 246 14.17 -19.61 -0.15
C ARG A 246 13.13 -18.50 -0.14
N TRP A 247 12.24 -18.49 -1.13
CA TRP A 247 11.13 -17.53 -1.19
C TRP A 247 10.16 -17.70 -0.01
N ARG A 248 9.81 -18.94 0.32
CA ARG A 248 8.96 -19.25 1.46
C ARG A 248 9.63 -18.87 2.78
N ASP A 249 10.92 -19.15 2.92
CA ASP A 249 11.68 -18.82 4.13
C ASP A 249 11.83 -17.30 4.30
N MET A 250 12.07 -16.56 3.21
CA MET A 250 12.08 -15.10 3.22
C MET A 250 10.75 -14.52 3.73
N ILE A 251 9.62 -15.01 3.19
CA ILE A 251 8.29 -14.52 3.57
C ILE A 251 7.87 -14.99 4.97
N LYS A 252 8.22 -16.22 5.37
CA LYS A 252 7.98 -16.71 6.74
C LYS A 252 8.87 -16.02 7.77
N GLY A 253 10.08 -15.64 7.38
CA GLY A 253 11.07 -14.96 8.20
C GLY A 253 10.89 -13.45 8.27
N ARG A 254 9.89 -12.89 7.56
CA ARG A 254 9.54 -11.48 7.70
C ARG A 254 9.19 -11.17 9.14
N ARG A 255 9.62 -9.99 9.60
CA ARG A 255 9.49 -9.56 10.99
C ARG A 255 9.17 -8.07 11.02
N PRO A 256 8.49 -7.57 12.06
CA PRO A 256 8.38 -6.14 12.26
C PRO A 256 9.76 -5.48 12.19
N VAL A 257 9.83 -4.28 11.62
CA VAL A 257 11.02 -3.46 11.83
C VAL A 257 11.14 -3.25 13.33
N HIS A 258 12.28 -3.61 13.93
CA HIS A 258 12.49 -3.40 15.36
C HIS A 258 12.63 -1.89 15.57
N LEU A 259 11.54 -1.30 16.06
CA LEU A 259 11.37 0.11 16.36
C LEU A 259 11.74 0.41 17.80
#